data_AF-A0AB39VJ78-F1
#
_entry.id   AF-A0AB39VJ78-F1
#
_cell.length_a   1.000
_cell.length_b   1.000
_cell.length_c   1.000
_cell.angle_alpha   90.00
_cell.angle_beta   90.00
_cell.angle_gamma   90.00
#
_symmetry.space_group_name_H-M   'P 1'
#
loop_
_entity.id
_entity.type
_entity.pdbx_description
1 polymer ?
#
loop_
_entity_poly.entity_id
_entity_poly.type
_entity_poly.pdbx_seq_one_letter_code
_entity_poly.pdbx_strand_id
1 'polypeptide(L)'
;MKKVNLENLKVLKFEYANEEWLKYISKNRTSKIFDEDLDIVIGAVANDTTMPVLNLYLNGIYDEKEALKRLLPQKLKDQYAFKTEKALEKLKFVELMQV
;
A
#
# COMPACT_ATOMS: atom_id res chain seq x y z
N MET A 1 -1.23 -25.79 5.87
CA MET A 1 -1.13 -24.84 4.74
C MET A 1 0.31 -24.78 4.25
N LYS A 2 0.59 -24.93 2.95
CA LYS A 2 1.93 -24.69 2.41
C LYS A 2 2.20 -23.18 2.45
N LYS A 3 3.33 -22.75 3.03
CA LYS A 3 3.76 -21.35 2.99
C LYS A 3 3.91 -20.92 1.52
N VAL A 4 3.35 -19.77 1.14
CA VAL A 4 3.57 -19.18 -0.18
C VAL A 4 5.02 -18.73 -0.22
N ASN A 5 5.75 -19.19 -1.24
CA ASN A 5 7.14 -18.80 -1.46
C ASN A 5 7.17 -17.52 -2.31
N LEU A 6 7.68 -16.43 -1.72
CA LEU A 6 7.86 -15.13 -2.38
C LEU A 6 9.29 -14.95 -2.94
N GLU A 7 10.13 -15.99 -2.92
CA GLU A 7 11.44 -15.98 -3.55
C GLU A 7 11.32 -15.59 -5.03
N ASN A 8 12.25 -14.73 -5.48
CA ASN A 8 12.32 -14.15 -6.83
C ASN A 8 11.24 -13.09 -7.17
N LEU A 9 10.49 -12.59 -6.17
CA LEU A 9 9.66 -11.39 -6.32
C LEU A 9 10.31 -10.18 -5.64
N LYS A 10 10.28 -9.04 -6.32
CA LYS A 10 10.63 -7.73 -5.77
C LYS A 10 9.46 -7.23 -4.93
N VAL A 11 9.53 -7.46 -3.62
CA VAL A 11 8.47 -7.10 -2.66
C VAL A 11 8.85 -5.83 -1.90
N LEU A 12 7.98 -4.82 -1.94
CA LEU A 12 8.06 -3.65 -1.07
C LEU A 12 7.04 -3.82 0.07
N LYS A 13 7.50 -3.83 1.32
CA LYS A 13 6.62 -3.97 2.50
C LYS A 13 6.78 -2.78 3.44
N PHE A 14 5.65 -2.17 3.80
CA PHE A 14 5.52 -1.19 4.86
C PHE A 14 4.86 -1.86 6.08
N GLU A 15 5.58 -1.94 7.19
CA GLU A 15 5.04 -2.53 8.44
C GLU A 15 3.98 -1.64 9.10
N TYR A 16 4.01 -0.33 8.84
CA TYR A 16 3.06 0.66 9.34
C TYR A 16 3.00 1.86 8.39
N ALA A 17 1.98 2.71 8.54
CA ALA A 17 1.82 3.96 7.78
C ALA A 17 2.84 5.03 8.24
N ASN A 18 4.10 4.78 7.93
CA ASN A 18 5.23 5.63 8.24
C ASN A 18 5.47 6.68 7.14
N GLU A 19 6.53 7.45 7.30
CA GLU A 19 6.97 8.47 6.35
C GLU A 19 7.18 7.91 4.93
N GLU A 20 7.85 6.76 4.80
CA GLU A 20 8.12 6.12 3.52
C GLU A 20 6.82 5.69 2.83
N TRP A 21 5.87 5.13 3.58
CA TRP A 21 4.53 4.78 3.10
C TRP A 21 3.79 6.03 2.62
N LEU A 22 3.81 7.11 3.41
CA LEU A 22 3.13 8.36 3.06
C LEU A 22 3.68 8.95 1.75
N LYS A 23 5.02 8.98 1.61
CA LYS A 23 5.69 9.40 0.39
C LYS A 23 5.31 8.50 -0.79
N TYR A 24 5.31 7.18 -0.60
CA TYR A 24 4.98 6.21 -1.63
C TYR A 24 3.54 6.38 -2.14
N ILE A 25 2.55 6.44 -1.23
CA ILE A 25 1.14 6.63 -1.59
C ILE A 25 0.94 7.99 -2.26
N SER A 26 1.59 9.04 -1.77
CA SER A 26 1.48 10.39 -2.34
C SER A 26 2.00 10.45 -3.77
N LYS A 27 3.12 9.78 -4.06
CA LYS A 27 3.62 9.72 -5.43
C LYS A 27 2.73 8.85 -6.33
N ASN A 28 2.10 7.78 -5.82
CA ASN A 28 1.12 6.99 -6.59
C ASN A 28 -0.12 7.82 -6.94
N ARG A 29 -0.66 8.57 -5.96
CA ARG A 29 -1.87 9.40 -6.14
C ARG A 29 -1.65 10.63 -7.03
N THR A 30 -0.40 11.07 -7.18
CA THR A 30 -0.03 12.17 -8.07
C THR A 30 0.44 11.70 -9.45
N SER A 31 0.35 10.39 -9.74
CA SER A 31 0.86 9.77 -10.97
C SER A 31 2.34 10.06 -11.24
N LYS A 32 3.13 10.26 -10.17
CA LYS A 32 4.56 10.58 -10.24
C LYS A 32 5.45 9.35 -10.03
N ILE A 33 4.88 8.15 -9.93
CA ILE A 33 5.63 6.89 -9.80
C ILE A 33 5.78 6.20 -11.16
N PHE A 34 7.01 5.78 -11.43
CA PHE A 34 7.43 4.87 -12.50
C PHE A 34 8.17 3.65 -11.90
N ASP A 35 7.76 3.19 -10.71
CA ASP A 35 8.26 1.94 -10.13
C ASP A 35 7.62 0.76 -10.88
N GLU A 36 8.06 0.54 -12.12
CA GLU A 36 7.67 -0.59 -12.98
C GLU A 36 8.28 -1.91 -12.47
N ASP A 37 9.28 -1.82 -11.59
CA ASP A 37 10.08 -2.95 -11.17
C ASP A 37 9.55 -3.70 -9.94
N LEU A 38 8.47 -3.26 -9.29
CA LEU A 38 7.92 -3.93 -8.10
C LEU A 38 6.88 -4.98 -8.46
N ASP A 39 6.94 -6.13 -7.83
CA ASP A 39 6.02 -7.25 -8.04
C ASP A 39 4.84 -7.24 -7.09
N ILE A 40 5.11 -6.99 -5.81
CA ILE A 40 4.12 -6.91 -4.75
C ILE A 40 4.43 -5.71 -3.86
N VAL A 41 3.40 -4.93 -3.54
CA VAL A 41 3.46 -3.89 -2.52
C VAL A 41 2.52 -4.27 -1.38
N ILE A 42 3.05 -4.30 -0.17
CA ILE A 42 2.33 -4.69 1.04
C ILE A 42 2.36 -3.51 2.00
N GLY A 43 1.21 -3.12 2.55
CA GLY A 43 1.17 -2.09 3.57
C GLY A 43 -0.23 -1.59 3.86
N ALA A 44 -0.30 -0.51 4.61
CA ALA A 44 -1.57 0.08 5.05
C ALA A 44 -2.43 0.53 3.86
N VAL A 45 -3.75 0.26 3.91
CA VAL A 45 -4.68 0.67 2.85
C VAL A 45 -4.94 2.18 2.89
N ALA A 46 -4.78 2.84 1.74
CA ALA A 46 -5.15 4.24 1.54
C ALA A 46 -6.61 4.37 1.06
N ASN A 47 -7.56 4.04 1.95
CA ASN A 47 -9.01 4.05 1.69
C ASN A 47 -9.68 5.41 2.03
N ASP A 48 -11.01 5.45 1.98
CA ASP A 48 -11.82 6.66 2.20
C ASP A 48 -11.58 7.34 3.57
N THR A 49 -11.21 6.58 4.61
CA THR A 49 -10.94 7.17 5.93
C THR A 49 -9.59 7.89 5.97
N THR A 50 -8.63 7.46 5.15
CA THR A 50 -7.31 8.10 5.03
C THR A 50 -7.28 9.25 4.04
N MET A 51 -8.20 9.25 3.06
CA MET A 51 -8.17 10.19 1.93
C MET A 51 -8.22 11.67 2.34
N PRO A 52 -9.02 12.10 3.34
CA PRO A 52 -9.03 13.50 3.76
C PRO A 52 -7.66 13.99 4.24
N VAL A 53 -6.93 13.17 5.02
CA VAL A 53 -5.60 13.52 5.52
C VAL A 53 -4.58 13.56 4.39
N LEU A 54 -4.63 12.55 3.50
CA LEU A 54 -3.76 12.49 2.33
C LEU A 54 -3.96 13.70 1.40
N ASN A 55 -5.20 14.12 1.16
CA ASN A 55 -5.49 15.29 0.33
C ASN A 55 -4.94 16.57 0.94
N LEU A 56 -5.07 16.76 2.25
CA LEU A 56 -4.51 17.95 2.92
C LEU A 56 -2.98 17.96 2.87
N TYR A 57 -2.34 16.81 2.98
CA TYR A 57 -0.89 16.67 2.78
C TYR A 57 -0.49 16.98 1.32
N LEU A 58 -1.18 16.40 0.34
CA LEU A 58 -0.90 16.59 -1.09
C LEU A 58 -1.08 18.04 -1.55
N ASN A 59 -2.00 18.79 -0.93
CA ASN A 59 -2.19 20.22 -1.18
C ASN A 59 -1.24 21.12 -0.38
N GLY A 60 -0.31 20.55 0.39
CA GLY A 60 0.67 21.30 1.19
C GLY A 60 0.08 21.98 2.43
N ILE A 61 -1.16 21.65 2.81
CA ILE A 61 -1.81 22.20 4.01
C ILE A 61 -1.25 21.53 5.26
N TYR A 62 -1.03 20.21 5.21
CA TYR A 62 -0.32 19.49 6.25
C TYR A 62 1.11 19.22 5.82
N ASP A 63 2.04 19.42 6.76
CA ASP A 63 3.37 18.85 6.64
C ASP A 63 3.33 17.33 6.92
N GLU A 64 4.45 16.67 6.67
CA GLU A 64 4.59 15.23 6.84
C GLU A 64 4.34 14.76 8.27
N LYS A 65 4.81 15.53 9.26
CA LYS A 65 4.69 15.20 10.68
C LYS A 65 3.22 15.24 11.12
N GLU A 66 2.48 16.27 10.72
CA GLU A 66 1.06 16.43 11.05
C GLU A 66 0.21 15.38 10.31
N ALA A 67 0.52 15.07 9.06
CA ALA A 67 -0.17 14.03 8.30
C ALA A 67 -0.01 12.65 8.99
N LEU A 68 1.23 12.26 9.35
CA LEU A 68 1.50 11.00 10.05
C LEU A 68 0.78 10.94 11.41
N LYS A 69 0.82 12.03 12.19
CA LYS A 69 0.12 12.11 13.48
C LYS A 69 -1.38 11.85 13.34
N ARG A 70 -2.01 12.33 12.26
CA ARG A 70 -3.44 12.13 11.97
C ARG A 70 -3.77 10.75 11.39
N LEU A 71 -2.78 10.06 10.83
CA LEU A 71 -2.93 8.70 10.30
C LEU A 71 -2.78 7.62 11.39
N LEU A 72 -2.00 7.88 12.46
CA LEU A 72 -1.78 6.95 13.58
C LEU A 72 -3.05 6.33 14.21
N PRO A 73 -4.16 7.09 14.43
CA PRO A 73 -5.35 6.53 15.07
C PRO A 73 -6.14 5.60 14.16
N GLN A 74 -5.86 5.60 12.85
CA GLN A 74 -6.60 4.79 11.89
C GLN A 74 -6.10 3.35 12.01
N LYS A 75 -6.98 2.42 12.38
CA LYS A 75 -6.69 0.97 12.36
C LYS A 75 -6.63 0.50 10.91
N LEU A 76 -5.57 0.89 10.22
CA LEU A 76 -5.39 0.59 8.81
C LEU A 76 -5.26 -0.91 8.62
N LYS A 77 -5.97 -1.42 7.63
CA LYS A 77 -5.88 -2.83 7.23
C LYS A 77 -4.70 -3.00 6.29
N ASP A 78 -4.09 -4.17 6.35
CA ASP A 78 -3.05 -4.56 5.40
C ASP A 78 -3.68 -4.81 4.03
N GLN A 79 -3.06 -4.22 3.00
CA GLN A 79 -3.37 -4.41 1.60
C GLN A 79 -2.18 -5.08 0.92
N TYR A 80 -2.48 -5.93 -0.06
CA TYR A 80 -1.52 -6.49 -1.01
C TYR A 80 -1.89 -6.00 -2.40
N ALA A 81 -0.99 -5.27 -3.05
CA ALA A 81 -1.11 -4.88 -4.45
C ALA A 81 -0.18 -5.76 -5.28
N PHE A 82 -0.75 -6.60 -6.15
CA PHE A 82 -0.03 -7.43 -7.11
C PHE A 82 0.12 -6.64 -8.41
N LYS A 83 1.36 -6.42 -8.84
CA LYS A 83 1.66 -5.52 -9.96
C LYS A 83 2.11 -6.23 -11.22
N THR A 84 2.50 -7.51 -11.13
CA THR A 84 3.04 -8.28 -12.26
C THR A 84 2.39 -9.66 -12.37
N GLU A 85 2.39 -10.24 -13.58
CA GLU A 85 1.84 -11.57 -13.83
C GLU A 85 2.52 -12.65 -12.99
N LYS A 86 3.86 -12.64 -12.89
CA LYS A 86 4.60 -13.60 -12.05
C LYS A 86 4.24 -13.52 -10.55
N ALA A 87 3.76 -12.36 -10.07
CA ALA A 87 3.23 -12.23 -8.71
C ALA A 87 1.84 -12.86 -8.59
N LEU A 88 0.98 -12.66 -9.60
CA LEU A 88 -0.34 -13.28 -9.69
C LEU A 88 -0.27 -14.80 -9.79
N GLU A 89 0.72 -15.36 -10.49
CA GLU A 89 0.96 -16.81 -10.59
C GLU A 89 1.24 -17.49 -9.23
N LYS A 90 1.59 -16.72 -8.19
CA LYS A 90 1.73 -17.26 -6.83
C LYS A 90 0.39 -17.46 -6.12
N LEU A 91 -0.69 -16.85 -6.62
CA LEU A 91 -2.03 -17.01 -6.05
C LEU A 91 -2.58 -18.38 -6.42
N LYS A 92 -3.25 -19.00 -5.46
CA LYS A 92 -3.99 -20.24 -5.66
C LYS A 92 -5.43 -19.99 -5.30
N PHE A 93 -6.32 -20.31 -6.22
CA PHE A 93 -7.73 -20.34 -5.91
C PHE A 93 -7.97 -21.34 -4.76
N VAL A 94 -8.69 -20.89 -3.74
CA VAL A 94 -9.06 -21.72 -2.58
C VAL A 94 -10.56 -22.01 -2.64
N GLU A 95 -11.37 -20.97 -2.67
CA GLU A 95 -12.83 -21.08 -2.72
C GLU A 95 -13.44 -19.78 -3.26
N LEU A 96 -14.70 -19.87 -3.68
CA LEU A 96 -15.54 -18.73 -4.06
C LEU A 96 -16.59 -18.55 -2.96
N MET A 97 -16.63 -17.37 -2.36
CA MET A 97 -17.70 -16.99 -1.44
C MET A 97 -18.64 -16.00 -2.13
N GLN A 98 -19.94 -16.24 -2.04
CA GLN A 98 -20.96 -15.27 -2.42
C GLN A 98 -21.41 -14.54 -1.16
N VAL A 99 -21.40 -13.20 -1.22
CA VAL A 99 -21.79 -12.30 -0.13
C VAL A 99 -23.18 -11.76 -0.42
#